data_AF-A0A529XUK8-F1
#
_entry.id   AF-A0A529XUK8-F1
#
_cell.length_a   1.000
_cell.length_b   1.000
_cell.length_c   1.000
_cell.angle_alpha   90.00
_cell.angle_beta   90.00
_cell.angle_gamma   90.00
#
_symmetry.space_group_name_H-M   'P 1'
#
loop_
_entity.id
_entity.type
_entity.pdbx_description
1 polymer ?
#
loop_
_entity_poly.entity_id
_entity_poly.type
_entity_poly.pdbx_seq_one_letter_code
_entity_poly.pdbx_strand_id
1 'polypeptide(L)'
;RNPAWRPVRRSAPASSPSASRRRSRPACRRCRAPCPHSDSAADCISFGDFGGDGPLVFERVPFDRPAYVLYTSGTTGAPKAIVHRTGGVLLQHLKEHLLHGDVRPGDVMSWYTNTAWMMYHWLISGLACGASVVLYDGSPILKSADG
;
A
#
# COMPACT_ATOMS: atom_id res chain seq x y z
N ARG A 1 -9.78 -28.92 27.91
CA ARG A 1 -8.52 -28.51 28.59
C ARG A 1 -7.76 -27.61 27.63
N ASN A 2 -7.94 -26.30 27.78
CA ASN A 2 -7.40 -25.27 26.88
C ASN A 2 -6.48 -24.37 27.74
N PRO A 3 -5.17 -24.24 27.46
CA PRO A 3 -4.32 -23.35 28.23
C PRO A 3 -4.34 -21.94 27.63
N ALA A 4 -5.11 -21.09 28.30
CA ALA A 4 -4.84 -19.68 28.61
C ALA A 4 -3.98 -18.83 27.65
N TRP A 5 -4.66 -18.01 26.83
CA TRP A 5 -4.13 -16.71 26.40
C TRP A 5 -4.36 -15.68 27.51
N ARG A 6 -3.29 -15.22 28.18
CA ARG A 6 -3.32 -14.06 29.08
C ARG A 6 -2.74 -12.84 28.35
N PRO A 7 -3.38 -11.67 28.40
CA PRO A 7 -2.81 -10.46 27.82
C PRO A 7 -1.67 -9.95 28.71
N VAL A 8 -0.49 -9.75 28.12
CA VAL A 8 0.64 -9.07 28.76
C VAL A 8 0.34 -7.58 28.80
N ARG A 9 0.05 -7.03 30.00
CA ARG A 9 0.08 -5.57 30.22
C ARG A 9 1.54 -5.12 30.24
N ARG A 10 1.95 -4.29 29.26
CA ARG A 10 3.16 -3.48 29.38
C ARG A 10 2.83 -2.24 30.22
N SER A 11 3.56 -2.05 31.30
CA SER A 11 3.62 -0.80 32.06
C SER A 11 4.28 0.30 31.22
N ALA A 12 3.68 1.49 31.21
CA ALA A 12 4.26 2.67 30.58
C ALA A 12 5.35 3.26 31.48
N PRO A 13 6.54 3.63 30.95
CA PRO A 13 7.49 4.43 31.71
C PRO A 13 7.07 5.91 31.71
N ALA A 14 7.31 6.56 32.85
CA ALA A 14 6.96 7.95 33.14
C ALA A 14 7.61 8.94 32.16
N SER A 15 6.85 9.95 31.76
CA SER A 15 7.28 11.06 30.91
C SER A 15 8.15 12.06 31.70
N SER A 16 9.29 12.45 31.12
CA SER A 16 9.99 13.69 31.46
C SER A 16 9.90 14.66 30.26
N PRO A 17 9.82 15.99 30.48
CA PRO A 17 9.49 16.93 29.43
C PRO A 17 10.74 17.28 28.63
N SER A 18 10.87 16.73 27.42
CA SER A 18 11.93 17.14 26.49
C SER A 18 11.52 18.40 25.74
N ALA A 19 12.37 19.42 25.86
CA ALA A 19 12.34 20.67 25.12
C ALA A 19 11.90 20.51 23.65
N SER A 20 11.08 21.46 23.19
CA SER A 20 10.55 21.57 21.84
C SER A 20 11.65 21.66 20.78
N ARG A 21 12.14 20.50 20.33
CA ARG A 21 12.79 20.41 19.02
C ARG A 21 11.73 20.71 17.98
N ARG A 22 11.72 21.94 17.46
CA ARG A 22 11.12 22.24 16.15
C ARG A 22 11.66 21.18 15.19
N ARG A 23 10.82 20.20 14.82
CA ARG A 23 11.15 19.23 13.78
C ARG A 23 11.40 20.04 12.52
N SER A 24 12.66 20.10 12.09
CA SER A 24 13.02 20.66 10.80
C SER A 24 12.24 19.89 9.74
N ARG A 25 11.50 20.62 8.90
CA ARG A 25 10.70 20.07 7.80
C ARG A 25 11.59 19.15 6.96
N PRO A 26 11.26 17.86 6.78
CA PRO A 26 12.04 16.99 5.91
C PRO A 26 11.84 17.50 4.47
N ALA A 27 12.87 18.15 3.92
CA ALA A 27 12.90 18.47 2.50
C ALA A 27 13.15 17.17 1.72
N CYS A 28 12.39 16.95 0.64
CA CYS A 28 12.68 15.90 -0.35
C CYS A 28 14.17 15.97 -0.74
N ARG A 29 14.96 14.93 -0.41
CA ARG A 29 16.41 14.89 -0.72
C ARG A 29 16.71 15.08 -2.22
N ARG A 30 15.78 14.68 -3.10
CA ARG A 30 15.91 14.81 -4.56
C ARG A 30 15.58 16.21 -5.08
N CYS A 31 14.69 16.93 -4.39
CA CYS A 31 14.09 18.15 -4.90
C CYS A 31 14.68 19.40 -4.26
N ARG A 32 15.17 19.32 -3.00
CA ARG A 32 15.53 20.43 -2.09
C ARG A 32 14.45 21.53 -1.91
N ALA A 33 13.38 21.52 -2.71
CA ALA A 33 12.22 22.37 -2.59
C ALA A 33 11.30 21.89 -1.44
N PRO A 34 10.59 22.83 -0.77
CA PRO A 34 9.47 22.48 0.07
C PRO A 34 8.46 21.65 -0.74
N CYS A 35 7.98 20.55 -0.17
CA CYS A 35 6.91 19.77 -0.77
C CYS A 35 5.73 20.71 -1.04
N PRO A 36 5.21 20.83 -2.29
CA PRO A 36 4.15 21.80 -2.61
C PRO A 36 2.83 21.55 -1.86
N HIS A 37 2.72 20.44 -1.13
CA HIS A 37 1.60 20.10 -0.24
C HIS A 37 1.92 20.32 1.25
N SER A 38 3.00 21.02 1.62
CA SER A 38 3.39 21.23 3.03
C SER A 38 2.47 22.16 3.83
N ASP A 39 1.38 22.64 3.24
CA ASP A 39 0.35 23.44 3.89
C ASP A 39 -0.91 22.60 4.25
N SER A 40 -0.99 21.34 3.81
CA SER A 40 -1.99 20.42 4.33
C SER A 40 -1.45 19.74 5.60
N ALA A 41 -2.30 19.62 6.61
CA ALA A 41 -1.99 19.02 7.92
C ALA A 41 -1.75 17.49 7.86
N ALA A 42 -1.37 16.94 6.71
CA ALA A 42 -1.09 15.52 6.56
C ALA A 42 0.34 15.22 7.03
N ASP A 43 0.47 14.36 8.03
CA ASP A 43 1.75 13.76 8.40
C ASP A 43 2.27 12.97 7.19
N CYS A 44 3.26 13.53 6.50
CA CYS A 44 3.91 12.90 5.36
C CYS A 44 5.28 12.34 5.77
N ILE A 45 5.58 11.16 5.27
CA ILE A 45 6.89 10.52 5.42
C ILE A 45 7.43 10.21 4.03
N SER A 46 8.70 10.52 3.79
CA SER A 46 9.32 10.16 2.51
C SER A 46 9.51 8.64 2.46
N PHE A 47 9.50 8.04 1.27
CA PHE A 47 9.75 6.59 1.15
C PHE A 47 11.10 6.19 1.76
N GLY A 48 12.13 7.05 1.66
CA GLY A 48 13.43 6.79 2.26
C GLY A 48 13.46 6.85 3.78
N ASP A 49 12.49 7.54 4.39
CA ASP A 49 12.29 7.56 5.85
C ASP A 49 11.26 6.48 6.28
N PHE A 50 10.53 5.89 5.33
CA PHE A 50 9.52 4.85 5.53
C PHE A 50 10.16 3.47 5.47
N GLY A 51 10.59 2.97 6.63
CA GLY A 51 11.23 1.66 6.76
C GLY A 51 12.51 1.74 7.60
N GLY A 52 13.26 0.65 7.65
CA GLY A 52 14.60 0.63 8.22
C GLY A 52 15.60 0.11 7.20
N ASP A 53 16.90 0.38 7.41
CA ASP A 53 18.01 0.00 6.52
C ASP A 53 18.32 -1.52 6.52
N GLY A 54 17.34 -2.36 6.81
CA GLY A 54 17.49 -3.82 6.79
C GLY A 54 17.66 -4.33 5.35
N PRO A 55 18.43 -5.40 5.13
CA PRO A 55 18.58 -5.98 3.80
C PRO A 55 17.24 -6.54 3.29
N LEU A 56 16.87 -6.20 2.05
CA LEU A 56 15.74 -6.81 1.36
C LEU A 56 16.14 -8.19 0.84
N VAL A 57 15.46 -9.24 1.29
CA VAL A 57 15.67 -10.62 0.83
C VAL A 57 14.51 -11.04 -0.05
N PHE A 58 14.81 -11.43 -1.29
CA PHE A 58 13.81 -11.88 -2.26
C PHE A 58 13.95 -13.39 -2.52
N GLU A 59 12.89 -14.14 -2.29
CA GLU A 59 12.83 -15.57 -2.59
C GLU A 59 12.43 -15.78 -4.06
N ARG A 60 13.18 -16.60 -4.79
CA ARG A 60 12.82 -17.03 -6.14
C ARG A 60 11.80 -18.16 -6.04
N VAL A 61 10.64 -17.96 -6.65
CA VAL A 61 9.52 -18.90 -6.58
C VAL A 61 9.21 -19.50 -7.96
N PRO A 62 8.66 -20.73 -8.01
CA PRO A 62 8.11 -21.30 -9.24
C PRO A 62 7.01 -20.42 -9.84
N PHE A 63 6.85 -20.48 -11.17
CA PHE A 63 5.84 -19.70 -11.90
C PHE A 63 4.41 -19.93 -11.40
N ASP A 64 4.11 -21.17 -11.01
CA ASP A 64 2.79 -21.62 -10.60
C ASP A 64 2.51 -21.43 -9.09
N ARG A 65 3.46 -20.86 -8.33
CA ARG A 65 3.32 -20.60 -6.89
C ARG A 65 2.09 -19.74 -6.62
N PRO A 66 1.17 -20.16 -5.71
CA PRO A 66 0.05 -19.33 -5.30
C PRO A 66 0.50 -17.97 -4.75
N ALA A 67 -0.12 -16.90 -5.24
CA ALA A 67 0.13 -15.52 -4.81
C ALA A 67 -0.93 -15.03 -3.82
N TYR A 68 -2.21 -15.09 -4.22
CA TYR A 68 -3.33 -14.65 -3.39
C TYR A 68 -4.63 -15.38 -3.76
N VAL A 69 -5.62 -15.29 -2.86
CA VAL A 69 -6.96 -15.84 -3.04
C VAL A 69 -7.96 -14.70 -3.04
N LEU A 70 -8.77 -14.61 -4.10
CA LEU A 70 -9.89 -13.68 -4.16
C LEU A 70 -11.20 -14.44 -4.02
N TYR A 71 -12.07 -13.92 -3.15
CA TYR A 71 -13.40 -14.48 -2.95
C TYR A 71 -14.41 -13.74 -3.81
N THR A 72 -15.29 -14.51 -4.45
CA THR A 72 -16.43 -13.97 -5.19
C THR A 72 -17.71 -14.39 -4.50
N SER A 73 -18.73 -13.53 -4.52
CA SER A 73 -19.98 -13.73 -3.76
C SER A 73 -20.72 -15.02 -4.17
N GLY A 74 -20.59 -15.48 -5.41
CA GLY A 74 -21.28 -16.67 -5.91
C GLY A 74 -22.81 -16.48 -5.95
N THR A 75 -23.48 -17.11 -6.92
CA THR A 75 -24.95 -17.02 -7.04
C THR A 75 -25.69 -18.05 -6.18
N THR A 76 -24.99 -19.07 -5.68
CA THR A 76 -25.54 -20.13 -4.84
C THR A 76 -24.49 -20.64 -3.85
N GLY A 77 -24.68 -20.40 -2.55
CA GLY A 77 -23.85 -20.98 -1.48
C GLY A 77 -22.69 -20.10 -0.99
N ALA A 78 -21.68 -20.74 -0.39
CA ALA A 78 -20.53 -20.05 0.19
C ALA A 78 -19.65 -19.38 -0.89
N PRO A 79 -18.95 -18.27 -0.56
CA PRO A 79 -18.09 -17.56 -1.49
C PRO A 79 -17.05 -18.46 -2.16
N LYS A 80 -16.89 -18.32 -3.47
CA LYS A 80 -15.92 -19.13 -4.24
C LYS A 80 -14.53 -18.53 -4.11
N ALA A 81 -13.59 -19.34 -3.62
CA ALA A 81 -12.17 -19.00 -3.50
C ALA A 81 -11.45 -19.21 -4.84
N ILE A 82 -10.91 -18.13 -5.41
CA ILE A 82 -10.16 -18.17 -6.67
C ILE A 82 -8.68 -17.93 -6.37
N VAL A 83 -7.86 -18.96 -6.58
CA VAL A 83 -6.41 -18.90 -6.36
C VAL A 83 -5.72 -18.31 -7.60
N HIS A 84 -4.99 -17.22 -7.41
CA HIS A 84 -4.14 -16.62 -8.45
C HIS A 84 -2.70 -17.07 -8.26
N ARG A 85 -2.03 -17.43 -9.36
CA ARG A 85 -0.63 -17.90 -9.38
C ARG A 85 0.29 -16.76 -9.80
N THR A 86 1.45 -16.67 -9.13
CA THR A 86 2.40 -15.55 -9.20
C THR A 86 2.78 -15.17 -10.62
N GLY A 87 3.26 -16.11 -11.43
CA GLY A 87 3.70 -15.82 -12.79
C GLY A 87 2.54 -15.46 -13.73
N GLY A 88 1.44 -16.20 -13.64
CA GLY A 88 0.27 -15.98 -14.50
C GLY A 88 -0.39 -14.62 -14.28
N VAL A 89 -0.55 -14.22 -13.01
CA VAL A 89 -1.17 -12.92 -12.69
C VAL A 89 -0.25 -11.76 -13.05
N LEU A 90 1.04 -11.86 -12.75
CA LEU A 90 2.00 -10.81 -13.08
C LEU A 90 2.09 -10.60 -14.60
N LEU A 91 2.16 -11.67 -15.39
CA LEU A 91 2.22 -11.57 -16.84
C LEU A 91 0.95 -10.94 -17.42
N GLN A 92 -0.23 -11.32 -16.91
CA GLN A 92 -1.48 -10.71 -17.36
C GLN A 92 -1.56 -9.23 -17.03
N HIS A 93 -1.19 -8.85 -15.81
CA HIS A 93 -1.16 -7.45 -15.43
C HIS A 93 -0.15 -6.67 -16.28
N LEU A 94 1.06 -7.17 -16.50
CA LEU A 94 2.05 -6.49 -17.36
C LEU A 94 1.51 -6.27 -18.77
N LYS A 95 0.87 -7.28 -19.35
CA LYS A 95 0.20 -7.16 -20.65
C LYS A 95 -0.85 -6.06 -20.64
N GLU A 96 -1.72 -6.03 -19.63
CA GLU A 96 -2.75 -4.99 -19.51
C GLU A 96 -2.17 -3.60 -19.31
N HIS A 97 -1.22 -3.43 -18.40
CA HIS A 97 -0.59 -2.13 -18.12
C HIS A 97 0.16 -1.60 -19.35
N LEU A 98 1.03 -2.42 -19.94
CA LEU A 98 1.91 -1.97 -21.03
C LEU A 98 1.17 -1.81 -22.36
N LEU A 99 0.23 -2.71 -22.68
CA LEU A 99 -0.41 -2.74 -24.00
C LEU A 99 -1.77 -2.05 -24.03
N HIS A 100 -2.58 -2.21 -22.98
CA HIS A 100 -3.93 -1.62 -22.94
C HIS A 100 -3.96 -0.29 -22.18
N GLY A 101 -3.13 -0.15 -21.15
CA GLY A 101 -3.07 1.04 -20.31
C GLY A 101 -2.01 2.07 -20.74
N ASP A 102 -1.11 1.72 -21.67
CA ASP A 102 0.06 2.53 -22.08
C ASP A 102 0.85 3.08 -20.87
N VAL A 103 1.00 2.25 -19.82
CA VAL A 103 1.73 2.62 -18.61
C VAL A 103 3.22 2.57 -18.90
N ARG A 104 3.90 3.70 -18.68
CA ARG A 104 5.33 3.87 -18.95
C ARG A 104 6.13 4.10 -17.68
N PRO A 105 7.44 3.81 -17.70
CA PRO A 105 8.32 4.15 -16.59
C PRO A 105 8.27 5.64 -16.27
N GLY A 106 8.04 5.97 -14.99
CA GLY A 106 7.90 7.34 -14.52
C GLY A 106 6.46 7.87 -14.45
N ASP A 107 5.48 7.14 -15.00
CA ASP A 107 4.07 7.50 -14.86
C ASP A 107 3.59 7.36 -13.40
N VAL A 108 2.48 8.04 -13.10
CA VAL A 108 1.82 7.96 -11.79
C VAL A 108 0.43 7.37 -11.97
N MET A 109 0.23 6.16 -11.44
CA MET A 109 -1.02 5.44 -11.51
C MET A 109 -1.86 5.65 -10.25
N SER A 110 -3.16 5.85 -10.43
CA SER A 110 -4.13 5.87 -9.34
C SER A 110 -5.42 5.21 -9.80
N TRP A 111 -5.94 4.30 -8.97
CA TRP A 111 -7.27 3.74 -9.14
C TRP A 111 -7.97 3.73 -7.78
N TYR A 112 -9.13 4.38 -7.70
CA TYR A 112 -9.90 4.41 -6.46
C TYR A 112 -10.45 3.00 -6.17
N THR A 113 -9.85 2.33 -5.19
CA THR A 113 -10.19 0.96 -4.81
C THR A 113 -9.81 0.70 -3.36
N ASN A 114 -10.33 -0.39 -2.80
CA ASN A 114 -9.92 -0.90 -1.50
C ASN A 114 -9.07 -2.17 -1.67
N THR A 115 -8.41 -2.61 -0.60
CA THR A 115 -7.48 -3.74 -0.61
C THR A 115 -8.14 -5.11 -0.87
N ALA A 116 -9.46 -5.22 -0.72
CA ALA A 116 -10.21 -6.47 -0.90
C ALA A 116 -10.59 -6.73 -2.37
N TRP A 117 -10.51 -5.73 -3.24
CA TRP A 117 -10.89 -5.85 -4.65
C TRP A 117 -9.71 -6.25 -5.53
N MET A 118 -10.01 -6.89 -6.66
CA MET A 118 -8.99 -7.26 -7.66
C MET A 118 -8.20 -6.04 -8.14
N MET A 119 -8.88 -4.88 -8.28
CA MET A 119 -8.25 -3.67 -8.78
C MET A 119 -7.09 -3.17 -7.91
N TYR A 120 -7.06 -3.49 -6.61
CA TYR A 120 -5.90 -3.20 -5.77
C TYR A 120 -4.66 -3.97 -6.22
N HIS A 121 -4.79 -5.28 -6.46
CA HIS A 121 -3.67 -6.12 -6.90
C HIS A 121 -3.20 -5.73 -8.31
N TRP A 122 -4.16 -5.35 -9.17
CA TRP A 122 -3.87 -4.77 -10.48
C TRP A 122 -3.07 -3.47 -10.33
N LEU A 123 -3.53 -2.51 -9.53
CA LEU A 123 -2.84 -1.23 -9.30
C LEU A 123 -1.42 -1.41 -8.74
N ILE A 124 -1.22 -2.30 -7.77
CA ILE A 124 0.11 -2.57 -7.18
C ILE A 124 1.09 -3.10 -8.24
N SER A 125 0.61 -3.89 -9.19
CA SER A 125 1.49 -4.41 -10.25
C SER A 125 1.97 -3.37 -11.25
N GLY A 126 1.42 -2.14 -11.24
CA GLY A 126 1.99 -0.99 -11.96
C GLY A 126 3.43 -0.68 -11.56
N LEU A 127 3.85 -1.05 -10.34
CA LEU A 127 5.24 -0.96 -9.90
C LEU A 127 6.19 -1.80 -10.77
N ALA A 128 5.72 -2.92 -11.31
CA ALA A 128 6.51 -3.78 -12.20
C ALA A 128 6.76 -3.13 -13.58
N CYS A 129 5.96 -2.11 -13.95
CA CYS A 129 6.16 -1.28 -15.15
C CYS A 129 7.08 -0.08 -14.89
N GLY A 130 7.56 0.12 -13.66
CA GLY A 130 8.34 1.30 -13.27
C GLY A 130 7.49 2.56 -13.06
N ALA A 131 6.18 2.41 -12.92
CA ALA A 131 5.29 3.50 -12.52
C ALA A 131 5.29 3.69 -11.00
N SER A 132 4.91 4.89 -10.56
CA SER A 132 4.58 5.17 -9.16
C SER A 132 3.08 4.95 -8.93
N VAL A 133 2.70 4.49 -7.74
CA VAL A 133 1.30 4.19 -7.39
C VAL A 133 0.81 5.14 -6.30
N VAL A 134 -0.38 5.71 -6.48
CA VAL A 134 -1.09 6.48 -5.45
C VAL A 134 -2.17 5.60 -4.83
N LEU A 135 -2.08 5.43 -3.51
CA LEU A 135 -3.09 4.76 -2.71
C LEU A 135 -3.86 5.80 -1.90
N TYR A 136 -5.18 5.73 -1.97
CA TYR A 136 -6.07 6.63 -1.25
C TYR A 136 -6.96 5.82 -0.31
N ASP A 137 -6.91 6.14 0.97
CA ASP A 137 -7.77 5.57 2.01
C ASP A 137 -8.72 6.67 2.52
N GLY A 138 -9.95 6.66 2.02
CA GLY A 138 -10.95 7.66 2.34
C GLY A 138 -12.17 7.56 1.44
N SER A 139 -13.22 8.30 1.80
CA SER A 139 -14.38 8.47 0.93
C SER A 139 -14.01 9.40 -0.24
N PRO A 140 -14.43 9.10 -1.49
CA PRO A 140 -14.24 10.00 -2.61
C PRO A 140 -15.20 11.19 -2.53
N ILE A 141 -16.28 11.04 -1.75
CA ILE A 141 -17.26 12.08 -1.46
C ILE A 141 -17.00 12.59 -0.04
N LEU A 142 -16.62 13.85 0.06
CA LEU A 142 -16.56 14.55 1.33
C LEU A 142 -17.99 14.94 1.72
N LYS A 143 -18.43 14.51 2.90
CA LYS A 143 -19.69 15.02 3.46
C LYS A 143 -19.44 16.45 3.94
N SER A 144 -20.10 17.42 3.32
CA SER A 144 -20.18 18.77 3.88
C SER A 144 -21.03 18.75 5.13
N ALA A 145 -20.79 19.70 6.04
CA ALA A 145 -21.54 19.81 7.30
C ALA A 145 -23.06 19.99 7.09
N ASP A 146 -23.47 20.40 5.89
CA ASP A 146 -24.85 20.73 5.54
C ASP A 146 -25.66 19.57 4.90
N GLY A 147 -25.07 18.37 4.80
CA GLY A 147 -25.75 17.17 4.29
C GLY A 147 -25.32 16.73 2.91
#